data_AF-A0A7X4HYR7-F1
#
_entry.id   AF-A0A7X4HYR7-F1
#
_cell.length_a   1.000
_cell.length_b   1.000
_cell.length_c   1.000
_cell.angle_alpha   90.00
_cell.angle_beta   90.00
_cell.angle_gamma   90.00
#
_symmetry.space_group_name_H-M   'P 1'
#
loop_
_entity.id
_entity.type
_entity.pdbx_description
1 polymer ?
#
loop_
_entity_poly.entity_id
_entity_poly.type
_entity_poly.pdbx_seq_one_letter_code
_entity_poly.pdbx_strand_id
1 'polypeptide(L)'
;MESLPEHTPPDGVTASITTWEYGTVAEILHIGRYDAEQPTIERLKAFVEAGGYETFGGHEEEYIVGPSMAGPGNPDEYRTILRYRIRKADLGRGGGPSGQRGLSGREG
;
A
#
# COMPACT_ATOMS: atom_id res chain seq x y z
N MET A 1 -8.28 -0.06 -13.33
CA MET A 1 -7.19 -1.02 -13.60
C MET A 1 -6.07 -0.22 -14.21
N GLU A 2 -4.94 -0.08 -13.53
CA GLU A 2 -3.80 0.71 -14.03
C GLU A 2 -3.11 -0.06 -15.16
N SER A 3 -2.73 0.64 -16.23
CA SER A 3 -2.06 0.04 -17.39
C SER A 3 -0.56 -0.02 -17.15
N LEU A 4 0.05 -1.17 -17.39
CA LEU A 4 1.50 -1.30 -17.43
C LEU A 4 2.09 -0.37 -18.51
N PRO A 5 3.30 0.16 -18.31
CA PRO A 5 3.96 0.96 -19.34
C PRO A 5 4.16 0.12 -20.60
N GLU A 6 3.80 0.68 -21.76
CA GLU A 6 4.02 0.04 -23.04
C GLU A 6 5.51 0.01 -23.37
N HIS A 7 6.03 -1.15 -23.78
CA HIS A 7 7.41 -1.32 -24.24
C HIS A 7 7.46 -2.22 -25.46
N THR A 8 8.05 -1.72 -26.54
CA THR A 8 8.21 -2.47 -27.78
C THR A 8 9.59 -3.14 -27.81
N PRO A 9 9.66 -4.48 -27.95
CA PRO A 9 10.93 -5.16 -28.13
C PRO A 9 11.67 -4.71 -29.40
N PRO A 10 13.02 -4.78 -29.43
CA PRO A 10 13.79 -4.56 -30.64
C PRO A 10 13.38 -5.51 -31.79
N ASP A 11 13.67 -5.10 -33.02
CA ASP A 11 13.39 -5.92 -34.20
C ASP A 11 14.07 -7.29 -34.12
N GLY A 12 13.30 -8.34 -34.44
CA GLY A 12 13.80 -9.71 -34.46
C GLY A 12 13.83 -10.42 -33.10
N VAL A 13 13.36 -9.79 -32.01
CA VAL A 13 13.17 -10.44 -30.70
C VAL A 13 11.74 -10.31 -30.19
N THR A 14 11.26 -11.31 -29.46
CA THR A 14 9.89 -11.35 -28.90
C THR A 14 9.82 -10.87 -27.45
N ALA A 15 10.97 -10.61 -26.82
CA ALA A 15 11.07 -10.15 -25.45
C ALA A 15 12.23 -9.16 -25.31
N SER A 16 12.09 -8.23 -24.38
CA SER A 16 13.07 -7.19 -24.07
C SER A 16 13.03 -6.85 -22.59
N ILE A 17 14.15 -6.36 -22.06
CA ILE A 17 14.28 -5.91 -20.68
C ILE A 17 14.30 -4.39 -20.71
N THR A 18 13.45 -3.79 -19.87
CA THR A 18 13.43 -2.34 -19.66
C THR A 18 13.46 -2.03 -18.17
N THR A 19 13.84 -0.80 -17.84
CA THR A 19 13.74 -0.26 -16.49
C THR A 19 12.51 0.65 -16.44
N TRP A 20 11.68 0.49 -15.42
CA TRP A 20 10.53 1.34 -15.19
C TRP A 20 10.69 2.09 -13.87
N GLU A 21 10.37 3.39 -13.89
CA GLU A 21 10.25 4.19 -12.68
C GLU A 21 8.96 3.80 -11.93
N TYR A 22 9.11 2.96 -10.91
CA TYR A 22 8.00 2.46 -10.11
C TYR A 22 7.37 3.52 -9.18
N GLY A 23 8.15 4.54 -8.83
CA GLY A 23 7.75 5.63 -7.94
C GLY A 23 8.11 5.39 -6.48
N THR A 24 7.53 6.21 -5.59
CA THR A 24 7.78 6.12 -4.15
C THR A 24 6.93 5.02 -3.54
N VAL A 25 7.52 4.26 -2.62
CA VAL A 25 6.84 3.19 -1.89
C VAL A 25 7.01 3.36 -0.39
N ALA A 26 6.03 2.88 0.37
CA ALA A 26 6.16 2.63 1.79
C ALA A 26 6.13 1.11 2.01
N GLU A 27 7.03 0.61 2.84
CA GLU A 27 7.13 -0.81 3.15
C GLU A 27 7.28 -1.08 4.65
N ILE A 28 6.79 -2.25 5.06
CA ILE A 28 6.91 -2.75 6.43
C ILE A 28 7.10 -4.27 6.40
N LEU A 29 7.93 -4.79 7.30
CA LEU A 29 8.07 -6.23 7.51
C LEU A 29 6.95 -6.73 8.44
N HIS A 30 6.14 -7.66 7.97
CA HIS A 30 5.29 -8.50 8.81
C HIS A 30 6.07 -9.74 9.26
N ILE A 31 5.95 -10.08 10.55
CA ILE A 31 6.45 -11.32 11.12
C ILE A 31 5.26 -12.07 11.71
N GLY A 32 4.99 -13.26 11.18
CA GLY A 32 3.85 -14.07 11.56
C GLY A 32 3.00 -14.52 10.37
N ARG A 33 1.87 -15.11 10.71
CA ARG A 33 0.95 -15.74 9.76
C ARG A 33 0.35 -14.73 8.80
N TYR A 34 0.14 -15.13 7.55
CA TYR A 34 -0.48 -14.27 6.53
C TYR A 34 -1.88 -13.77 6.92
N ASP A 35 -2.66 -14.58 7.65
CA ASP A 35 -3.99 -14.20 8.16
C ASP A 35 -3.96 -13.14 9.28
N ALA A 36 -2.78 -12.84 9.81
CA ALA A 36 -2.54 -11.86 10.86
C ALA A 36 -1.85 -10.57 10.36
N GLU A 37 -1.75 -10.35 9.04
CA GLU A 37 -1.08 -9.19 8.45
C GLU A 37 -1.85 -7.87 8.61
N GLN A 38 -3.17 -7.94 8.83
CA GLN A 38 -4.05 -6.78 8.85
C GLN A 38 -3.60 -5.65 9.81
N PRO A 39 -3.21 -5.92 11.07
CA PRO A 39 -2.69 -4.86 11.96
C PRO A 39 -1.39 -4.23 11.45
N THR A 40 -0.54 -5.00 10.76
CA THR A 40 0.70 -4.50 10.16
C THR A 40 0.40 -3.59 8.96
N ILE A 41 -0.59 -3.96 8.14
CA ILE A 41 -1.11 -3.13 7.03
C ILE A 41 -1.64 -1.80 7.56
N GLU A 42 -2.47 -1.82 8.60
CA GLU A 42 -3.06 -0.63 9.20
C GLU A 42 -1.98 0.31 9.75
N ARG A 43 -0.95 -0.25 10.39
CA ARG A 43 0.20 0.52 10.88
C ARG A 43 0.96 1.20 9.74
N LEU A 44 1.16 0.52 8.61
CA LEU A 44 1.80 1.11 7.43
C LEU A 44 0.96 2.24 6.85
N LYS A 45 -0.35 2.04 6.70
CA LYS A 45 -1.26 3.10 6.21
C LYS A 45 -1.27 4.33 7.11
N ALA A 46 -1.33 4.13 8.43
CA ALA A 46 -1.27 5.22 9.39
C ALA A 46 0.06 6.00 9.29
N PHE A 47 1.19 5.30 9.09
CA PHE A 47 2.48 5.94 8.86
C PHE A 47 2.51 6.78 7.56
N VAL A 48 1.95 6.25 6.47
CA VAL A 48 1.83 6.95 5.18
C VAL A 48 1.00 8.23 5.33
N GLU A 49 -0.18 8.13 5.96
CA GLU A 49 -1.08 9.27 6.18
C GLU A 49 -0.41 10.34 7.06
N ALA A 50 0.23 9.94 8.16
CA ALA A 50 0.96 10.86 9.03
C ALA A 50 2.12 11.59 8.31
N GLY A 51 2.68 10.98 7.25
CA GLY A 51 3.70 11.60 6.39
C GLY A 51 3.16 12.59 5.34
N GLY A 52 1.83 12.79 5.27
CA GLY A 52 1.19 13.59 4.23
C GLY A 52 1.21 12.92 2.86
N TYR A 53 1.13 11.60 2.84
CA TYR A 53 1.03 10.78 1.62
C TYR A 53 -0.29 10.02 1.61
N GLU A 54 -0.65 9.50 0.44
CA GLU A 54 -1.73 8.56 0.26
C GLU A 54 -1.23 7.32 -0.51
N THR A 55 -1.80 6.16 -0.21
CA THR A 55 -1.55 4.92 -0.96
C THR A 55 -2.38 4.90 -2.25
N PHE A 56 -1.84 4.37 -3.34
CA PHE A 56 -2.60 4.13 -4.57
C PHE A 56 -2.33 2.74 -5.16
N GLY A 57 -3.35 2.14 -5.78
CA GLY A 57 -3.30 0.76 -6.24
C GLY A 57 -3.50 -0.26 -5.10
N GLY A 58 -3.29 -1.54 -5.40
CA GLY A 58 -3.23 -2.61 -4.40
C GLY A 58 -1.90 -2.62 -3.65
N HIS A 59 -1.84 -3.32 -2.52
CA HIS A 59 -0.55 -3.66 -1.92
C HIS A 59 0.11 -4.81 -2.65
N GLU A 60 1.43 -4.86 -2.51
CA GLU A 60 2.28 -5.96 -2.94
C GLU A 60 2.83 -6.69 -1.72
N GLU A 61 3.06 -7.99 -1.87
CA GLU A 61 3.56 -8.87 -0.83
C GLU A 61 4.79 -9.60 -1.36
N GLU A 62 5.91 -9.52 -0.64
CA GLU A 62 7.14 -10.25 -0.95
C GLU A 62 7.44 -11.22 0.20
N TYR A 63 7.23 -12.52 -0.06
CA TYR A 63 7.40 -13.58 0.93
C TYR A 63 8.88 -13.99 1.05
N ILE A 64 9.53 -13.55 2.12
CA ILE A 64 10.93 -13.82 2.41
C ILE A 64 11.10 -15.19 3.09
N VAL A 65 10.21 -15.49 4.04
CA VAL A 65 10.17 -16.77 4.75
C VAL A 65 8.72 -17.25 4.79
N GLY A 66 8.47 -18.48 4.35
CA GLY A 66 7.13 -19.05 4.24
C GLY A 66 7.13 -20.57 4.07
N PRO A 67 5.98 -21.15 3.67
CA PRO A 67 5.88 -22.56 3.33
C PRO A 67 6.90 -22.97 2.26
N SER A 68 7.44 -24.17 2.36
CA SER A 68 8.40 -24.72 1.38
C SER A 68 8.04 -26.15 0.98
N MET A 69 8.82 -26.74 0.07
CA MET A 69 8.68 -28.15 -0.31
C MET A 69 8.80 -29.13 0.87
N ALA A 70 9.50 -28.74 1.96
CA ALA A 70 9.66 -29.56 3.16
C ALA A 70 8.44 -29.51 4.11
N GLY A 71 7.45 -28.65 3.82
CA GLY A 71 6.25 -28.46 4.62
C GLY A 71 6.02 -27.00 5.01
N PRO A 72 4.95 -26.72 5.78
CA PRO A 72 4.58 -25.36 6.14
C PRO A 72 5.56 -24.70 7.14
N GLY A 73 6.41 -25.44 7.85
CA GLY A 73 7.27 -24.84 8.87
C GLY A 73 6.47 -24.23 10.04
N ASN A 74 7.02 -23.18 10.68
CA ASN A 74 6.34 -22.42 11.73
C ASN A 74 5.74 -21.12 11.16
N PRO A 75 4.40 -21.02 11.02
CA PRO A 75 3.75 -19.80 10.52
C PRO A 75 4.00 -18.54 11.34
N ASP A 76 4.33 -18.66 12.63
CA ASP A 76 4.62 -17.50 13.49
C ASP A 76 6.00 -16.89 13.20
N GLU A 77 6.83 -17.56 12.38
CA GLU A 77 8.15 -17.11 11.95
C GLU A 77 8.20 -16.68 10.48
N TYR A 78 7.07 -16.72 9.77
CA TYR A 78 6.99 -16.22 8.40
C TYR A 78 7.33 -14.75 8.34
N ARG A 79 7.86 -14.32 7.19
CA ARG A 79 8.34 -12.97 6.95
C ARG A 79 7.84 -12.51 5.60
N THR A 80 6.97 -11.51 5.61
CA THR A 80 6.40 -10.90 4.40
C THR A 80 6.74 -9.42 4.41
N ILE A 81 7.34 -8.89 3.35
CA ILE A 81 7.41 -7.44 3.15
C ILE A 81 6.09 -7.01 2.51
N LEU A 82 5.37 -6.13 3.20
CA LEU A 82 4.14 -5.51 2.71
C LEU A 82 4.47 -4.14 2.15
N ARG A 83 4.05 -3.85 0.91
CA ARG A 83 4.42 -2.63 0.20
C ARG A 83 3.21 -1.94 -0.40
N TYR A 84 3.14 -0.62 -0.25
CA TYR A 84 2.22 0.25 -0.98
C TYR A 84 3.01 1.26 -1.81
N ARG A 85 2.56 1.50 -3.05
CA ARG A 85 2.95 2.72 -3.75
C ARG A 85 2.26 3.92 -3.10
N ILE A 86 3.00 5.01 -2.96
CA ILE A 86 2.55 6.23 -2.30
C ILE A 86 2.81 7.46 -3.16
N ARG A 87 1.97 8.47 -3.01
CA ARG A 87 2.18 9.81 -3.57
C ARG A 87 1.80 10.87 -2.55
N LYS A 88 2.25 12.11 -2.74
CA LYS A 88 1.84 13.20 -1.85
C LYS A 88 0.33 13.35 -1.89
N ALA A 89 -0.28 13.47 -0.72
CA ALA A 89 -1.70 13.74 -0.61
C ALA A 89 -1.96 15.18 -1.06
N ASP A 90 -2.89 15.38 -1.98
CA ASP A 90 -3.34 16.71 -2.37
C ASP A 90 -4.21 17.30 -1.26
N LEU A 91 -3.58 18.00 -0.32
CA LEU A 91 -4.26 18.70 0.80
C LEU A 91 -5.17 19.86 0.33
N GLY A 92 -5.35 20.04 -0.98
CA GLY A 92 -6.00 21.19 -1.62
C GLY A 92 -7.49 21.04 -1.99
N ARG A 93 -8.17 19.92 -1.68
CA ARG A 93 -9.64 19.83 -1.79
C ARG A 93 -10.29 19.33 -0.49
N GLY A 94 -10.63 20.29 0.38
CA GLY A 94 -11.94 20.28 1.05
C GLY A 94 -12.12 19.45 2.32
N GLY A 95 -11.17 19.49 3.26
CA GLY A 95 -11.42 19.11 4.65
C GLY A 95 -11.75 20.33 5.52
N GLY A 96 -12.83 21.05 5.21
CA GLY A 96 -13.33 22.10 6.11
C GLY A 96 -13.95 21.48 7.38
N PRO A 97 -13.84 22.13 8.56
CA PRO A 97 -14.40 21.58 9.78
C PRO A 97 -15.91 21.42 9.60
N SER A 98 -16.42 20.23 9.86
CA SER A 98 -17.84 19.91 9.95
C SER A 98 -18.48 20.85 10.99
N GLY A 99 -19.11 21.91 10.49
CA GLY A 99 -19.84 22.86 11.31
C GLY A 99 -20.90 22.15 12.13
N GLN A 100 -20.80 22.26 13.46
CA GLN A 100 -21.95 22.07 14.33
C GLN A 100 -22.98 23.13 13.92
N ARG A 101 -24.04 22.69 13.24
CA ARG A 101 -25.26 23.48 13.05
C ARG A 101 -25.90 23.68 14.42
N GLY A 102 -26.21 24.93 14.71
CA GLY A 102 -26.74 25.36 15.99
C GLY A 102 -28.12 24.80 16.30
N LEU A 103 -28.37 24.69 17.60
CA LEU A 103 -29.72 24.71 18.16
C LEU A 103 -29.85 26.03 18.92
N SER A 104 -30.31 27.07 18.24
CA SER A 104 -30.94 28.22 18.88
C SER A 104 -32.45 28.07 18.72
N GLY A 105 -33.09 27.45 19.72
CA GLY A 105 -34.54 27.58 19.92
C GLY A 105 -34.81 28.87 20.68
N ARG A 106 -35.57 29.78 20.07
CA ARG A 106 -36.08 31.00 20.70
C ARG A 106 -37.24 30.69 21.65
N GLU A 107 -37.20 31.39 22.78
CA GLU A 107 -38.28 32.09 23.49
C GLU A 107 -39.64 31.40 23.76
N GLY A 108 -39.97 31.40 25.06
CA GLY A 108 -41.29 31.34 25.68
C GLY A 108 -41.16 31.83 27.12
#